data_AF-A0A3D1E0R2-F1
#
_entry.id   AF-A0A3D1E0R2-F1
#
_cell.length_a   1.000
_cell.length_b   1.000
_cell.length_c   1.000
_cell.angle_alpha   90.00
_cell.angle_beta   90.00
_cell.angle_gamma   90.00
#
_symmetry.space_group_name_H-M   'P 1'
#
loop_
_entity.id
_entity.type
_entity.pdbx_description
1 polymer ?
#
loop_
_entity_poly.entity_id
_entity_poly.type
_entity_poly.pdbx_seq_one_letter_code
_entity_poly.pdbx_strand_id
1 'polypeptide(L)'
;MDNLDQTYAGRRRTRRGNRRNAGRDTAAAGGRIDGQPGGQLGGLAGWQDIQTNLPPLTPLSADQLEAVHQASLQLLEEYGIEVMSADVRARFRAAGADVDEASMIVRADRGLILAAIASAPPVFRLTPTNPQRALTVGGRHIHFGMVSGAPNVHDIA
;
A
#
# COMPACT_ATOMS: atom_id res chain seq x y z
N MET A 1 3.29 45.29 -20.73
CA MET A 1 4.58 45.72 -20.17
C MET A 1 4.54 45.24 -18.72
N ASP A 2 5.18 44.17 -18.26
CA ASP A 2 6.31 43.33 -18.72
C ASP A 2 6.13 41.96 -18.02
N ASN A 3 5.97 40.84 -18.71
CA ASN A 3 7.00 39.94 -19.27
C ASN A 3 8.13 39.56 -18.29
N LEU A 4 8.00 38.41 -17.62
CA LEU A 4 9.11 37.65 -17.02
C LEU A 4 8.85 36.16 -17.22
N ASP A 5 9.15 35.69 -18.43
CA ASP A 5 9.29 34.29 -18.77
C ASP A 5 10.65 34.12 -19.47
N GLN A 6 11.71 33.83 -18.70
CA GLN A 6 12.97 33.20 -19.15
C GLN A 6 14.04 33.18 -18.06
N THR A 7 14.41 31.97 -17.60
CA THR A 7 15.84 31.62 -17.58
C THR A 7 16.02 30.12 -17.77
N TYR A 8 16.86 29.80 -18.75
CA TYR A 8 17.13 28.49 -19.33
C TYR A 8 18.49 27.96 -18.87
N ALA A 9 18.50 26.67 -18.55
CA ALA A 9 19.53 25.63 -18.74
C ALA A 9 21.05 25.85 -18.50
N GLY A 10 21.65 24.81 -17.91
CA GLY A 10 23.06 24.40 -18.04
C GLY A 10 23.38 23.38 -16.93
N ARG A 11 23.96 22.20 -17.11
CA ARG A 11 25.06 21.78 -17.99
C ARG A 11 25.06 20.25 -18.12
N ARG A 12 25.14 19.73 -19.35
CA ARG A 12 25.64 18.38 -19.64
C ARG A 12 27.17 18.40 -19.66
N ARG A 13 27.83 17.39 -19.09
CA ARG A 13 29.23 17.05 -19.42
C ARG A 13 29.32 15.61 -19.92
N THR A 14 29.88 15.47 -21.10
CA THR A 14 30.14 14.21 -21.82
C THR A 14 31.63 13.85 -21.77
N ARG A 15 31.88 12.57 -21.46
CA ARG A 15 32.81 11.60 -22.09
C ARG A 15 34.33 11.87 -22.19
N ARG A 16 35.09 10.85 -21.72
CA ARG A 16 36.03 9.98 -22.49
C ARG A 16 37.52 10.01 -22.05
N GLY A 17 37.94 8.91 -21.40
CA GLY A 17 39.13 8.05 -21.61
C GLY A 17 40.55 8.63 -21.63
N ASN A 18 41.55 7.90 -21.06
CA ASN A 18 42.47 7.00 -21.81
C ASN A 18 43.77 6.63 -21.04
N ARG A 19 44.11 5.32 -21.05
CA ARG A 19 45.43 4.64 -21.17
C ARG A 19 46.60 4.74 -20.13
N ARG A 20 46.93 3.53 -19.62
CA ARG A 20 48.20 2.72 -19.68
C ARG A 20 49.46 3.13 -18.89
N ASN A 21 49.89 2.24 -17.98
CA ASN A 21 51.15 1.44 -17.99
C ASN A 21 51.14 0.51 -16.75
N ALA A 22 51.25 -0.82 -16.81
CA ALA A 22 52.27 -1.75 -17.30
C ALA A 22 53.42 -2.03 -16.30
N GLY A 23 53.36 -3.22 -15.68
CA GLY A 23 54.52 -4.06 -15.28
C GLY A 23 54.89 -4.07 -13.79
N ARG A 24 54.73 -5.21 -13.10
CA ARG A 24 55.80 -6.23 -12.93
C ARG A 24 55.37 -7.31 -11.92
N ASP A 25 55.73 -8.54 -12.28
CA ASP A 25 55.35 -9.82 -11.68
C ASP A 25 56.03 -10.09 -10.32
N THR A 26 55.34 -10.81 -9.43
CA THR A 26 55.91 -11.98 -8.74
C THR A 26 54.82 -12.95 -8.30
N ALA A 27 55.06 -14.22 -8.59
CA ALA A 27 54.18 -15.34 -8.34
C ALA A 27 54.16 -15.72 -6.86
N ALA A 28 52.97 -15.99 -6.33
CA ALA A 28 52.76 -16.85 -5.17
C ALA A 28 51.59 -17.77 -5.49
N ALA A 29 51.91 -19.04 -5.72
CA ALA A 29 50.96 -20.13 -5.89
C ALA A 29 50.21 -20.34 -4.56
N GLY A 30 48.97 -19.87 -4.50
CA GLY A 30 47.97 -20.27 -3.52
C GLY A 30 46.83 -20.94 -4.29
N GLY A 31 46.54 -22.20 -3.97
CA GLY A 31 45.58 -23.02 -4.68
C GLY A 31 44.26 -22.29 -4.90
N ARG A 32 43.81 -22.27 -6.16
CA ARG A 32 42.42 -21.94 -6.48
C ARG A 32 41.56 -23.00 -5.82
N ILE A 33 40.93 -22.65 -4.70
CA ILE A 33 39.63 -23.21 -4.40
C ILE A 33 38.78 -22.85 -5.62
N ASP A 34 38.48 -23.84 -6.45
CA ASP A 34 37.45 -23.68 -7.47
C ASP A 34 36.21 -23.24 -6.72
N GLY A 35 35.92 -21.93 -6.83
CA GLY A 35 34.74 -21.35 -6.26
C GLY A 35 33.58 -22.06 -6.92
N GLN A 36 33.05 -23.08 -6.24
CA GLN A 36 31.71 -23.54 -6.54
C GLN A 36 30.89 -22.27 -6.62
N PRO A 37 30.22 -21.99 -7.75
CA PRO A 37 29.34 -20.84 -7.84
C PRO A 37 28.40 -20.99 -6.65
N GLY A 38 28.53 -20.09 -5.68
CA GLY A 38 27.73 -20.11 -4.46
C GLY A 38 26.31 -20.38 -4.91
N GLY A 39 25.76 -21.51 -4.47
CA GLY A 39 24.52 -22.06 -5.02
C GLY A 39 23.57 -20.90 -5.20
N GLN A 40 23.17 -20.62 -6.45
CA GLN A 40 22.27 -19.53 -6.74
C GLN A 40 21.13 -19.68 -5.73
N LEU A 41 21.07 -18.77 -4.75
CA LEU A 41 19.83 -18.48 -4.06
C LEU A 41 18.91 -18.17 -5.23
N GLY A 42 18.06 -19.14 -5.59
CA GLY A 42 17.26 -19.11 -6.81
C GLY A 42 16.70 -17.71 -6.93
N GLY A 43 17.13 -16.99 -7.97
CA GLY A 43 17.02 -15.54 -8.02
C GLY A 43 15.61 -15.14 -7.58
N LEU A 44 15.53 -14.22 -6.61
CA LEU A 44 14.26 -13.71 -6.11
C LEU A 44 13.34 -13.53 -7.31
N ALA A 45 12.23 -14.28 -7.34
CA ALA A 45 11.30 -14.20 -8.45
C ALA A 45 11.00 -12.71 -8.66
N GLY A 46 11.02 -12.28 -9.93
CA GLY A 46 10.70 -10.89 -10.28
C GLY A 46 9.35 -10.48 -9.71
N TRP A 47 8.98 -9.21 -9.80
CA TRP A 47 7.66 -8.76 -9.35
C TRP A 47 6.54 -9.65 -9.92
N GLN A 48 5.70 -10.22 -9.05
CA GLN A 48 4.57 -11.06 -9.43
C GLN A 48 3.29 -10.55 -8.79
N ASP A 49 2.21 -10.63 -9.54
CA ASP A 49 0.86 -10.48 -9.00
C ASP A 49 0.42 -11.82 -8.40
N ILE A 50 0.35 -11.90 -7.08
CA ILE A 50 0.03 -13.14 -6.36
C ILE A 50 -1.49 -13.25 -6.21
N GLN A 51 -2.05 -14.38 -6.61
CA GLN A 51 -3.47 -14.68 -6.47
C GLN A 51 -3.67 -16.02 -5.77
N THR A 52 -4.64 -16.08 -4.84
CA THR A 52 -5.00 -17.36 -4.20
C THR A 52 -5.91 -18.19 -5.07
N ASN A 53 -5.63 -19.49 -5.22
CA ASN A 53 -6.54 -20.43 -5.86
C ASN A 53 -7.52 -21.12 -4.89
N LEU A 54 -7.36 -20.91 -3.57
CA LEU A 54 -8.26 -21.44 -2.55
C LEU A 54 -9.53 -20.58 -2.45
N PRO A 55 -10.70 -21.19 -2.17
CA PRO A 55 -11.90 -20.43 -1.85
C PRO A 55 -11.75 -19.66 -0.52
N PRO A 56 -12.48 -18.56 -0.31
CA PRO A 56 -12.53 -17.87 0.98
C PRO A 56 -13.01 -18.81 2.09
N LEU A 57 -12.47 -18.65 3.29
CA LEU A 57 -12.97 -19.34 4.47
C LEU A 57 -14.32 -18.74 4.89
N THR A 58 -15.32 -19.60 5.10
CA THR A 58 -16.69 -19.20 5.49
C THR A 58 -17.04 -19.79 6.87
N PRO A 59 -16.52 -19.21 7.97
CA PRO A 59 -16.79 -19.72 9.32
C PRO A 59 -18.21 -19.45 9.82
N LEU A 60 -18.93 -18.52 9.19
CA LEU A 60 -20.31 -18.16 9.53
C LEU A 60 -21.27 -18.67 8.45
N SER A 61 -22.47 -19.10 8.86
CA SER A 61 -23.57 -19.35 7.93
C SER A 61 -24.08 -18.05 7.30
N ALA A 62 -24.88 -18.15 6.23
CA ALA A 62 -25.48 -16.98 5.60
C ALA A 62 -26.35 -16.17 6.58
N ASP A 63 -27.18 -16.85 7.37
CA ASP A 63 -28.04 -16.19 8.37
C ASP A 63 -27.23 -15.52 9.48
N GLN A 64 -26.12 -16.14 9.91
CA GLN A 64 -25.23 -15.55 10.91
C GLN A 64 -24.52 -14.30 10.36
N LEU A 65 -24.08 -14.34 9.10
CA LEU A 65 -23.47 -13.20 8.44
C LEU A 65 -24.47 -12.04 8.32
N GLU A 66 -25.72 -12.34 7.92
CA GLU A 66 -26.78 -11.34 7.82
C GLU A 66 -27.14 -10.76 9.19
N ALA A 67 -27.18 -11.58 10.24
CA ALA A 67 -27.40 -11.09 11.61
C ALA A 67 -26.32 -10.08 12.04
N VAL A 68 -25.04 -10.35 11.74
CA VAL A 68 -23.94 -9.41 12.00
C VAL A 68 -24.08 -8.14 11.17
N HIS A 69 -24.49 -8.26 9.91
CA HIS A 69 -24.74 -7.11 9.03
C HIS A 69 -25.83 -6.19 9.59
N GLN A 70 -26.99 -6.76 9.96
CA GLN A 70 -28.10 -5.99 10.53
C GLN A 70 -27.75 -5.37 11.89
N ALA A 71 -27.06 -6.10 12.77
CA ALA A 71 -26.60 -5.56 14.05
C ALA A 71 -25.61 -4.40 13.87
N SER A 72 -24.71 -4.49 12.88
CA SER A 72 -23.76 -3.40 12.57
C SER A 72 -24.46 -2.15 12.06
N LEU A 73 -25.48 -2.31 11.22
CA LEU A 73 -26.29 -1.20 10.72
C LEU A 73 -27.09 -0.54 11.85
N GLN A 74 -27.71 -1.33 12.71
CA GLN A 74 -28.43 -0.82 13.88
C GLN A 74 -27.49 -0.06 14.82
N LEU A 75 -26.27 -0.55 15.04
CA LEU A 75 -25.27 0.13 15.86
C LEU A 75 -24.97 1.54 15.32
N LEU A 76 -24.72 1.67 14.02
CA LEU A 76 -24.38 2.93 13.37
C LEU A 76 -25.56 3.93 13.32
N GLU A 77 -26.78 3.42 13.25
CA GLU A 77 -28.01 4.20 13.18
C GLU A 77 -28.48 4.68 14.57
N GLU A 78 -28.53 3.78 15.56
CA GLU A 78 -29.11 4.08 16.87
C GLU A 78 -28.07 4.68 17.84
N TYR A 79 -26.85 4.16 17.83
CA TYR A 79 -25.79 4.56 18.78
C TYR A 79 -24.81 5.53 18.12
N GLY A 80 -24.37 5.23 16.90
CA GLY A 80 -23.42 6.02 16.15
C GLY A 80 -21.96 5.77 16.55
N ILE A 81 -21.07 6.61 16.03
CA ILE A 81 -19.63 6.59 16.31
C ILE A 81 -19.12 7.98 16.66
N GLU A 82 -18.13 8.05 17.55
CA GLU A 82 -17.46 9.30 17.88
C GLU A 82 -16.53 9.74 16.73
N VAL A 83 -16.71 10.97 16.25
CA VAL A 83 -15.91 11.57 15.19
C VAL A 83 -15.29 12.87 15.70
N MET A 84 -14.03 12.82 16.12
CA MET A 84 -13.36 13.96 16.76
C MET A 84 -13.08 15.13 15.81
N SER A 85 -12.92 14.86 14.50
CA SER A 85 -12.65 15.90 13.50
C SER A 85 -13.91 16.67 13.13
N ALA A 86 -13.91 17.99 13.38
CA ALA A 86 -15.02 18.89 13.03
C ALA A 86 -15.31 18.89 11.52
N ASP A 87 -14.27 18.85 10.67
CA ASP A 87 -14.43 18.81 9.22
C ASP A 87 -15.13 17.54 8.75
N VAL A 88 -14.82 16.40 9.38
CA VAL A 88 -15.46 15.12 9.05
C VAL A 88 -16.91 15.12 9.52
N ARG A 89 -17.20 15.64 10.72
CA ARG A 89 -18.57 15.83 11.22
C ARG A 89 -19.40 16.72 10.29
N ALA A 90 -18.83 17.81 9.77
CA ALA A 90 -19.49 18.68 8.81
C ALA A 90 -19.86 17.95 7.50
N ARG A 91 -18.98 17.06 7.01
CA ARG A 91 -19.26 16.23 5.82
C ARG A 91 -20.37 15.21 6.08
N PHE A 92 -20.38 14.58 7.25
CA PHE A 92 -21.47 13.67 7.64
C PHE A 92 -22.81 14.39 7.72
N ARG A 93 -22.85 15.57 8.36
CA ARG A 93 -24.06 16.40 8.41
C ARG A 93 -24.53 16.81 7.01
N ALA A 94 -23.61 17.21 6.14
CA ALA A 94 -23.95 17.56 4.75
C ALA A 94 -24.48 16.36 3.94
N ALA A 95 -24.06 15.15 4.30
CA ALA A 95 -24.56 13.91 3.70
C ALA A 95 -25.91 13.44 4.31
N GLY A 96 -26.42 14.11 5.37
CA GLY A 96 -27.70 13.80 5.99
C GLY A 96 -27.63 13.00 7.29
N ALA A 97 -26.43 12.73 7.81
CA ALA A 97 -26.27 12.08 9.12
C ALA A 97 -26.66 13.02 10.27
N ASP A 98 -27.17 12.44 11.36
CA ASP A 98 -27.39 13.16 12.62
C ASP A 98 -26.05 13.29 13.37
N VAL A 99 -25.75 14.49 13.85
CA VAL A 99 -24.44 14.82 14.41
C VAL A 99 -24.63 15.68 15.66
N ASP A 100 -24.30 15.08 16.81
CA ASP A 100 -24.22 15.76 18.09
C ASP A 100 -22.82 16.36 18.27
N GLU A 101 -22.72 17.69 18.26
CA GLU A 101 -21.44 18.38 18.44
C GLU A 101 -20.92 18.35 19.89
N ALA A 102 -21.79 18.17 20.88
CA ALA A 102 -21.38 18.16 22.28
C ALA A 102 -20.71 16.82 22.64
N SER A 103 -21.29 15.71 22.19
CA SER A 103 -20.70 14.37 22.38
C SER A 103 -19.77 13.94 21.24
N MET A 104 -19.74 14.67 20.13
CA MET A 104 -19.05 14.33 18.88
C MET A 104 -19.54 13.02 18.24
N ILE A 105 -20.73 12.53 18.61
CA ILE A 105 -21.33 11.32 18.06
C ILE A 105 -22.02 11.62 16.73
N VAL A 106 -21.72 10.80 15.72
CA VAL A 106 -22.36 10.78 14.40
C VAL A 106 -23.20 9.52 14.28
N ARG A 107 -24.49 9.69 13.99
CA ARG A 107 -25.43 8.60 13.68
C ARG A 107 -25.83 8.68 12.21
N ALA A 108 -25.58 7.60 11.49
CA ALA A 108 -25.85 7.52 10.06
C ALA A 108 -26.98 6.52 9.81
N ASP A 109 -28.00 6.93 9.07
CA ASP A 109 -29.08 6.03 8.69
C ASP A 109 -28.58 4.90 7.78
N ARG A 110 -29.32 3.78 7.75
CA ARG A 110 -28.92 2.61 6.96
C ARG A 110 -28.81 2.89 5.47
N GLY A 111 -29.69 3.74 4.94
CA GLY A 111 -29.68 4.14 3.53
C GLY A 111 -28.39 4.87 3.16
N LEU A 112 -27.94 5.79 4.02
CA LEU A 112 -26.66 6.50 3.86
C LEU A 112 -25.48 5.53 3.85
N ILE A 113 -25.44 4.60 4.81
CA ILE A 113 -24.36 3.61 4.91
C ILE A 113 -24.37 2.66 3.71
N LEU A 114 -25.53 2.13 3.32
CA LEU A 114 -25.66 1.22 2.18
C LEU A 114 -25.33 1.91 0.85
N ALA A 115 -25.73 3.17 0.67
CA ALA A 115 -25.35 3.96 -0.50
C ALA A 115 -23.84 4.19 -0.55
N ALA A 116 -23.21 4.48 0.58
CA ALA A 116 -21.75 4.62 0.67
C ALA A 116 -21.03 3.31 0.31
N ILE A 117 -21.48 2.16 0.86
CA ILE A 117 -20.93 0.84 0.52
C ILE A 117 -21.09 0.55 -0.98
N ALA A 118 -22.27 0.82 -1.55
CA ALA A 118 -22.54 0.58 -2.96
C ALA A 118 -21.68 1.45 -3.90
N SER A 119 -21.26 2.64 -3.44
CA SER A 119 -20.36 3.51 -4.21
C SER A 119 -18.91 3.00 -4.26
N ALA A 120 -18.51 2.11 -3.35
CA ALA A 120 -17.15 1.63 -3.26
C ALA A 120 -16.85 0.60 -4.38
N PRO A 121 -15.76 0.78 -5.15
CA PRO A 121 -15.40 -0.18 -6.19
C PRO A 121 -14.96 -1.51 -5.55
N PRO A 122 -15.43 -2.67 -6.04
CA PRO A 122 -15.04 -3.98 -5.50
C PRO A 122 -13.57 -4.33 -5.78
N VAL A 123 -12.99 -3.70 -6.82
CA VAL A 123 -11.58 -3.83 -7.20
C VAL A 123 -11.09 -2.47 -7.69
N PHE A 124 -9.90 -2.06 -7.24
CA PHE A 124 -9.25 -0.85 -7.73
C PHE A 124 -7.74 -1.03 -7.87
N ARG A 125 -7.08 -0.15 -8.64
CA ARG A 125 -5.64 -0.22 -8.90
C ARG A 125 -4.88 0.85 -8.12
N LEU A 126 -3.98 0.42 -7.24
CA LEU A 126 -3.01 1.30 -6.59
C LEU A 126 -1.75 1.37 -7.46
N THR A 127 -1.47 2.55 -8.02
CA THR A 127 -0.35 2.75 -8.94
C THR A 127 0.79 3.51 -8.25
N PRO A 128 1.94 2.87 -7.97
CA PRO A 128 3.10 3.54 -7.40
C PRO A 128 3.93 4.24 -8.47
N THR A 129 4.99 4.93 -8.05
CA THR A 129 5.92 5.65 -8.94
C THR A 129 6.52 4.78 -10.03
N ASN A 130 6.71 3.48 -9.77
CA ASN A 130 7.02 2.50 -10.82
C ASN A 130 5.72 1.80 -11.26
N PRO A 131 5.16 2.11 -12.44
CA PRO A 131 3.90 1.54 -12.89
C PRO A 131 3.94 0.01 -13.09
N GLN A 132 5.13 -0.58 -13.28
CA GLN A 132 5.30 -2.03 -13.40
C GLN A 132 5.05 -2.78 -12.08
N ARG A 133 4.91 -2.05 -10.96
CA ARG A 133 4.59 -2.60 -9.64
C ARG A 133 3.21 -2.17 -9.14
N ALA A 134 2.30 -1.83 -10.05
CA ALA A 134 0.92 -1.52 -9.69
C ALA A 134 0.25 -2.70 -9.00
N LEU A 135 -0.54 -2.42 -7.96
CA LEU A 135 -1.27 -3.41 -7.19
C LEU A 135 -2.75 -3.38 -7.58
N THR A 136 -3.34 -4.54 -7.80
CA THR A 136 -4.80 -4.67 -7.88
C THR A 136 -5.33 -5.03 -6.49
N VAL A 137 -6.10 -4.15 -5.86
CA VAL A 137 -6.68 -4.35 -4.53
C VAL A 137 -8.11 -4.87 -4.69
N GLY A 138 -8.42 -6.00 -4.05
CA GLY A 138 -9.70 -6.69 -4.15
C GLY A 138 -9.59 -8.04 -4.87
N GLY A 139 -10.71 -8.73 -5.05
CA GLY A 139 -10.77 -10.02 -5.73
C GLY A 139 -9.95 -11.11 -5.03
N ARG A 140 -9.09 -11.80 -5.79
CA ARG A 140 -8.25 -12.91 -5.31
C ARG A 140 -6.79 -12.52 -5.08
N HIS A 141 -6.46 -11.24 -5.23
CA HIS A 141 -5.10 -10.73 -5.12
C HIS A 141 -4.65 -10.72 -3.66
N ILE A 142 -3.43 -11.21 -3.41
CA ILE A 142 -2.79 -11.21 -2.09
C ILE A 142 -1.57 -10.30 -2.17
N HIS A 143 -1.47 -9.38 -1.21
CA HIS A 143 -0.36 -8.45 -1.10
C HIS A 143 0.34 -8.65 0.24
N PHE A 144 1.67 -8.70 0.22
CA PHE A 144 2.49 -8.74 1.42
C PHE A 144 3.04 -7.34 1.69
N GLY A 145 2.74 -6.82 2.89
CA GLY A 145 3.19 -5.52 3.36
C GLY A 145 4.20 -5.65 4.49
N MET A 146 4.83 -4.52 4.80
CA MET A 146 5.66 -4.40 6.00
C MET A 146 4.79 -4.11 7.22
N VAL A 147 5.32 -4.39 8.40
CA VAL A 147 4.75 -3.92 9.66
C VAL A 147 4.72 -2.39 9.68
N SER A 148 3.66 -1.81 10.25
CA SER A 148 3.52 -0.38 10.48
C SER A 148 3.31 -0.12 11.98
N GLY A 149 4.00 0.88 12.53
CA GLY A 149 3.80 1.35 13.90
C GLY A 149 4.63 0.67 15.00
N ALA A 150 5.54 -0.25 14.67
CA ALA A 150 6.48 -0.81 15.64
C ALA A 150 7.51 0.26 16.07
N PRO A 151 7.60 0.65 17.35
CA PRO A 151 8.52 1.69 17.80
C PRO A 151 9.94 1.18 18.01
N ASN A 152 10.10 -0.14 18.20
CA ASN A 152 11.36 -0.80 18.50
C ASN A 152 11.70 -1.83 17.43
N VAL A 153 12.99 -2.11 17.27
CA VAL A 153 13.53 -3.14 16.37
C VAL A 153 14.27 -4.17 17.20
N HIS A 154 14.15 -5.44 16.83
CA HIS A 154 14.98 -6.52 17.33
C HIS A 154 16.05 -6.86 16.30
N ASP A 155 17.32 -6.64 16.66
CA ASP A 155 18.50 -6.91 15.82
C ASP A 155 19.34 -8.08 16.38
N ILE A 156 18.68 -9.05 17.03
CA ILE A 156 19.39 -10.21 17.58
C ILE A 156 19.88 -11.09 16.42
N ALA A 157 21.20 -11.31 16.42
CA ALA A 157 21.94 -12.24 15.57
C ALA A 157 21.73 -13.70 15.98
#